data_AF-A0A503T0A0-F1
#
_entry.id   AF-A0A503T0A0-F1
#
_cell.length_a   1.000
_cell.length_b   1.000
_cell.length_c   1.000
_cell.angle_alpha   90.00
_cell.angle_beta   90.00
_cell.angle_gamma   90.00
#
_symmetry.space_group_name_H-M   'P 1'
#
loop_
_entity.id
_entity.type
_entity.pdbx_description
1 polymer ?
#
loop_
_entity_poly.entity_id
_entity_poly.type
_entity_poly.pdbx_seq_one_letter_code
_entity_poly.pdbx_strand_id
1 'polypeptide(L)'
;MKTDASTLLTQEEVAERLRCSVAKVKRLRFTGQLAYLPGRPVLIEAADLEKYLEGIKRQAKPIATKPEKSAKPALEDPAVLARRIFMARQNSQFERERRAKEKGK
;
A
#
# COMPACT_ATOMS: atom_id res chain seq x y z
N MET A 1 19.88 -1.59 24.88
CA MET A 1 19.71 -0.38 25.71
C MET A 1 18.36 -0.50 26.37
N LYS A 2 18.27 -0.46 27.70
CA LYS A 2 17.00 -0.53 28.41
C LYS A 2 16.37 0.86 28.29
N THR A 3 15.23 0.97 27.62
CA THR A 3 14.42 2.18 27.71
C THR A 3 13.54 2.01 28.95
N ASP A 4 13.79 2.83 29.96
CA ASP A 4 12.98 2.84 31.15
C ASP A 4 11.59 3.35 30.75
N ALA A 5 10.56 2.50 30.92
CA ALA A 5 9.16 2.85 30.65
C ALA A 5 8.72 4.14 31.35
N SER A 6 9.43 4.54 32.40
CA SER A 6 9.21 5.75 33.19
C SER A 6 9.66 7.06 32.52
N THR A 7 10.40 7.01 31.40
CA THR A 7 10.91 8.24 30.76
C THR A 7 9.85 8.88 29.88
N LEU A 8 9.35 10.03 30.31
CA LEU A 8 8.46 10.89 29.54
C LEU A 8 9.27 11.89 28.71
N LEU A 9 8.98 11.95 27.42
CA LEU A 9 9.64 12.83 26.47
C LEU A 9 8.66 13.89 25.96
N THR A 10 9.16 15.09 25.75
CA THR A 10 8.39 16.15 25.10
C THR A 10 8.31 15.92 23.59
N GLN A 11 7.39 16.62 22.96
CA GLN A 11 7.22 16.54 21.50
C GLN A 11 8.47 16.97 20.72
N GLU A 12 9.25 17.90 21.28
CA GLU A 12 10.51 18.41 20.70
C GLU A 12 11.62 17.38 20.81
N GLU A 13 11.81 16.80 21.99
CA GLU A 13 12.80 15.73 22.23
C GLU A 13 12.54 14.51 21.35
N VAL A 14 11.27 14.14 21.17
CA VAL A 14 10.89 13.06 20.25
C VAL A 14 11.22 13.42 18.81
N ALA A 15 11.01 14.68 18.41
CA ALA A 15 11.33 15.15 17.07
C ALA A 15 12.84 15.07 16.80
N GLU A 16 13.67 15.47 17.77
CA GLU A 16 15.13 15.34 17.70
C GLU A 16 15.58 13.88 17.61
N ARG A 17 15.04 12.99 18.45
CA ARG A 17 15.36 11.55 18.42
C ARG A 17 14.99 10.90 17.09
N LEU A 18 13.85 11.29 16.51
CA LEU A 18 13.41 10.82 15.19
C LEU A 18 14.07 11.56 14.02
N ARG A 19 14.90 12.58 14.29
CA ARG A 19 15.50 13.47 13.28
C ARG A 19 14.46 14.03 12.31
N CYS A 20 13.35 14.52 12.84
CA CYS A 20 12.24 15.03 12.06
C CYS A 20 11.64 16.30 12.66
N SER A 21 10.71 16.94 11.95
CA SER A 21 10.04 18.13 12.46
C SER A 21 8.98 17.79 13.51
N VAL A 22 8.75 18.71 14.45
CA VAL A 22 7.66 18.63 15.45
C VAL A 22 6.28 18.47 14.78
N ALA A 23 6.10 19.07 13.60
CA ALA A 23 4.89 18.91 12.79
C ALA A 23 4.65 17.46 12.35
N LYS A 24 5.71 16.70 12.05
CA LYS A 24 5.60 15.26 11.75
C LYS A 24 5.15 14.49 12.98
N VAL A 25 5.74 14.76 14.15
CA VAL A 25 5.34 14.12 15.42
C VAL A 25 3.88 14.44 15.75
N LYS A 26 3.44 15.68 15.53
CA LYS A 26 2.03 16.09 15.67
C LYS A 26 1.11 15.28 14.75
N ARG A 27 1.51 15.08 13.49
CA ARG A 27 0.74 14.24 12.55
C ARG A 27 0.65 12.79 13.02
N LEU A 28 1.77 12.18 13.43
CA LEU A 28 1.81 10.80 13.93
C LEU A 28 0.87 10.57 15.11
N ARG A 29 0.76 11.56 16.00
CA ARG A 29 -0.19 11.55 17.11
C ARG A 29 -1.64 11.60 16.64
N PHE A 30 -1.97 12.54 15.74
CA PHE A 30 -3.34 12.67 15.23
C PHE A 30 -3.80 11.52 14.34
N THR A 31 -2.87 10.86 13.65
CA THR A 31 -3.17 9.64 12.90
C THR A 31 -3.24 8.40 13.78
N GLY A 32 -3.00 8.52 15.09
CA GLY A 32 -3.02 7.40 16.03
C GLY A 32 -1.84 6.43 15.89
N GLN A 33 -0.78 6.83 15.17
CA GLN A 33 0.41 5.99 14.96
C GLN A 33 1.42 6.08 16.11
N LEU A 34 1.36 7.14 16.92
CA LEU A 34 2.20 7.32 18.09
C LEU A 34 1.32 7.68 19.29
N ALA A 35 1.37 6.83 20.32
CA ALA A 35 0.66 7.08 21.57
C ALA A 35 1.26 8.29 22.30
N TYR A 36 0.40 9.05 22.98
CA TYR A 36 0.79 10.25 23.70
C TYR A 36 -0.13 10.50 24.89
N LEU A 37 0.40 11.22 25.87
CA LEU A 37 -0.32 11.72 27.02
C LEU A 37 -0.78 13.16 26.72
N PRO A 38 -2.09 13.44 26.71
CA PRO A 38 -2.61 14.79 26.48
C PRO A 38 -2.25 15.71 27.66
N GLY A 39 -1.79 16.93 27.37
CA GLY A 39 -1.37 17.91 28.37
C GLY A 39 -0.73 19.15 27.73
N ARG A 40 -0.30 20.11 28.57
CA ARG A 40 0.57 21.23 28.18
C ARG A 40 1.83 21.22 29.05
N PRO A 41 2.98 20.75 28.57
CA PRO A 41 3.26 20.22 27.22
C PRO A 41 2.71 18.81 27.00
N VAL A 42 2.67 18.37 25.74
CA VAL A 42 2.33 16.98 25.38
C VAL A 42 3.53 16.10 25.66
N LEU A 43 3.28 14.99 26.34
CA LEU A 43 4.30 14.00 26.67
C LEU A 43 4.08 12.69 25.90
N ILE A 44 5.17 12.02 25.57
CA ILE A 44 5.22 10.75 24.86
C ILE A 44 6.14 9.84 25.67
N GLU A 45 5.70 8.62 25.97
CA GLU A 45 6.54 7.65 26.65
C GLU A 45 7.65 7.15 25.72
N ALA A 46 8.87 7.01 26.26
CA ALA A 46 10.00 6.46 25.52
C ALA A 46 9.71 5.04 24.99
N ALA A 47 8.94 4.24 25.74
CA ALA A 47 8.52 2.91 25.33
C ALA A 47 7.62 2.93 24.08
N ASP A 48 6.70 3.88 23.98
CA ASP A 48 5.82 4.00 22.83
C ASP A 48 6.55 4.51 21.58
N LEU A 49 7.54 5.38 21.75
CA LEU A 49 8.45 5.76 20.68
C LEU A 49 9.23 4.54 20.14
N GLU A 50 9.70 3.66 21.02
CA GLU A 50 10.41 2.46 20.62
C GLU A 50 9.51 1.45 19.90
N LYS A 51 8.28 1.21 20.40
CA LYS A 51 7.26 0.41 19.69
C LYS A 51 7.00 0.95 18.28
N TYR A 52 6.92 2.27 18.12
CA TYR A 52 6.76 2.89 16.81
C TYR A 52 7.97 2.62 15.90
N LEU A 53 9.20 2.73 16.42
CA LEU A 53 10.42 2.40 15.68
C LEU A 53 10.51 0.93 15.29
N GLU A 54 10.12 0.01 16.18
CA GLU A 54 10.03 -1.42 15.89
C GLU A 54 9.01 -1.72 14.79
N GLY A 55 7.88 -1.01 14.79
CA GLY A 55 6.86 -1.08 13.73
C GLY A 55 7.39 -0.63 12.37
N ILE A 56 8.21 0.43 12.31
CA ILE A 56 8.85 0.89 11.06
C ILE A 56 9.82 -0.15 10.52
N LYS A 57 10.61 -0.79 11.40
CA LYS A 57 11.67 -1.75 11.00
C LYS A 57 11.12 -2.99 10.27
N ARG A 58 9.81 -3.28 10.33
CA ARG A 58 9.19 -4.49 9.77
C ARG A 58 8.74 -4.43 8.31
N GLN A 59 9.02 -3.37 7.56
CA GLN A 59 8.64 -3.31 6.14
C GLN A 59 9.85 -3.02 5.22
N ALA A 60 10.96 -3.71 5.44
CA ALA A 60 11.78 -4.12 4.30
C ALA A 60 11.05 -5.26 3.56
N LYS A 61 9.82 -5.01 3.11
CA LYS A 61 9.31 -5.80 1.99
C LYS A 61 10.29 -5.51 0.86
N PRO A 62 10.93 -6.53 0.24
CA PRO A 62 11.66 -6.28 -0.98
C PRO A 62 10.69 -5.50 -1.86
N ILE A 63 11.13 -4.36 -2.39
CA ILE A 63 10.35 -3.59 -3.36
C ILE A 63 9.88 -4.66 -4.34
N ALA A 64 8.59 -4.98 -4.33
CA ALA A 64 8.04 -5.90 -5.30
C ALA A 64 8.35 -5.21 -6.61
N THR A 65 9.37 -5.72 -7.31
CA THR A 65 9.72 -5.28 -8.63
C THR A 65 8.40 -5.33 -9.36
N LYS A 66 7.89 -4.15 -9.75
CA LYS A 66 6.67 -4.07 -10.55
C LYS A 66 6.89 -5.11 -11.65
N PRO A 67 5.99 -6.09 -11.85
CA PRO A 67 6.17 -7.01 -12.95
C PRO A 67 6.39 -6.13 -14.16
N GLU A 68 7.56 -6.27 -14.79
CA GLU A 68 7.89 -5.53 -15.98
C GLU A 68 6.68 -5.67 -16.89
N LYS A 69 6.13 -4.54 -17.32
CA LYS A 69 4.99 -4.53 -18.23
C LYS A 69 5.39 -5.46 -19.37
N SER A 70 4.80 -6.65 -19.40
CA SER A 70 5.06 -7.65 -20.42
C SER A 70 5.02 -6.92 -21.73
N ALA A 71 6.16 -6.91 -22.43
CA ALA A 71 6.35 -6.15 -23.65
C ALA A 71 5.09 -6.28 -24.50
N LYS A 72 4.56 -5.14 -24.99
CA LYS A 72 3.47 -5.15 -25.95
C LYS A 72 3.81 -6.24 -27.00
N PRO A 73 2.89 -7.17 -27.33
CA PRO A 73 3.17 -8.13 -28.37
C PRO A 73 3.63 -7.33 -29.61
N ALA A 74 4.71 -7.79 -30.23
CA ALA A 74 5.30 -7.14 -31.41
C ALA A 74 4.17 -6.72 -32.35
N LEU A 75 4.21 -5.47 -32.86
CA LEU A 75 3.15 -4.89 -33.70
C LEU A 75 2.63 -5.95 -34.68
N GLU A 76 1.48 -6.54 -34.40
CA GLU A 76 0.84 -7.45 -35.33
C GLU A 76 0.42 -6.62 -36.54
N ASP A 77 0.58 -7.18 -37.74
CA ASP A 77 0.01 -6.60 -38.95
C ASP A 77 -1.50 -6.36 -38.67
N PRO A 78 -2.01 -5.12 -38.87
CA PRO A 78 -3.41 -4.79 -38.61
C PRO A 78 -4.39 -5.76 -39.30
N ALA A 79 -4.03 -6.35 -40.45
CA ALA A 79 -4.86 -7.35 -41.12
C ALA A 79 -5.01 -8.65 -40.33
N VAL A 80 -3.97 -9.08 -39.59
CA VAL A 80 -4.00 -10.28 -38.75
C VAL A 80 -4.85 -10.03 -37.50
N LEU A 81 -4.68 -8.87 -36.87
CA LEU A 81 -5.46 -8.46 -35.71
C LEU A 81 -6.96 -8.37 -36.04
N ALA A 82 -7.30 -7.75 -37.18
CA ALA A 82 -8.68 -7.63 -37.65
C ALA A 82 -9.34 -9.01 -37.86
N ARG A 83 -8.64 -9.97 -38.48
CA ARG A 83 -9.14 -11.35 -38.67
C ARG A 83 -9.39 -12.04 -37.33
N ARG A 84 -8.46 -11.91 -36.37
CA ARG A 84 -8.61 -12.52 -35.04
C ARG A 84 -9.81 -11.96 -34.29
N ILE A 85 -10.01 -10.63 -34.31
CA ILE A 85 -11.17 -9.98 -33.70
C ILE A 85 -12.47 -10.44 -34.37
N PHE A 86 -12.50 -10.52 -35.70
CA PHE A 86 -13.67 -10.99 -36.44
C PHE A 86 -14.05 -12.42 -36.06
N MET A 87 -13.08 -13.35 -36.05
CA MET A 87 -13.35 -14.74 -35.67
C MET A 87 -13.80 -14.87 -34.22
N ALA A 88 -13.20 -14.12 -33.29
CA ALA A 88 -13.63 -14.10 -31.89
C ALA A 88 -15.09 -13.63 -31.74
N ARG A 89 -15.52 -12.62 -32.52
CA ARG A 89 -16.92 -12.17 -32.55
C ARG A 89 -17.85 -13.25 -33.08
N GLN A 90 -17.52 -13.91 -34.18
CA GLN A 90 -18.31 -15.00 -34.74
C GLN A 90 -18.47 -16.15 -33.75
N ASN A 91 -17.38 -16.58 -33.11
CA ASN A 91 -17.42 -17.62 -32.09
C ASN A 91 -18.31 -17.22 -30.89
N SER A 92 -18.25 -15.96 -30.45
CA SER A 92 -19.11 -15.49 -29.35
C SER A 92 -20.59 -15.48 -29.70
N GLN A 93 -20.95 -15.18 -30.95
CA GLN A 93 -22.34 -15.22 -31.41
C GLN A 93 -22.83 -16.66 -31.49
N PHE A 94 -22.01 -17.56 -32.04
CA PHE A 94 -22.33 -18.99 -32.09
C PHE A 94 -22.51 -19.59 -30.69
N GLU A 95 -21.63 -19.27 -29.75
CA GLU A 95 -21.76 -19.72 -28.35
C GLU A 95 -23.02 -19.16 -27.67
N ARG A 96 -23.42 -17.91 -27.97
CA ARG A 96 -24.68 -17.34 -27.48
C ARG A 96 -25.89 -18.08 -28.04
N GLU A 97 -25.90 -18.36 -29.34
CA GLU A 97 -26.97 -19.12 -29.99
C GLU A 97 -27.06 -20.55 -29.45
N ARG A 98 -25.93 -21.23 -29.27
CA ARG A 98 -25.89 -22.57 -28.68
C ARG A 98 -26.48 -22.58 -27.28
N ARG A 99 -26.06 -21.65 -26.42
CA ARG A 99 -26.61 -21.50 -25.06
C ARG A 99 -28.09 -21.15 -25.05
N ALA A 100 -28.58 -20.37 -26.01
CA ALA A 100 -30.00 -20.05 -26.13
C ALA A 100 -30.83 -21.29 -26.51
N LYS A 101 -30.31 -22.14 -27.41
CA LYS A 101 -30.95 -23.42 -27.77
C LYS A 101 -30.94 -24.43 -26.63
N GLU A 102 -29.86 -24.50 -25.85
CA GLU A 102 -29.77 -25.38 -24.67
C GLU A 102 -30.73 -24.98 -23.54
N LYS A 103 -31.06 -23.69 -23.40
CA LYS A 103 -32.01 -23.19 -22.38
C LYS A 103 -33.49 -23.30 -22.79
N GLY A 104 -33.78 -23.55 -24.06
CA GLY A 104 -35.15 -23.65 -24.59
C GLY A 104 -35.67 -25.08 -24.74
N LYS A 105 -34.96 -26.06 -24.18
CA LYS A 105 -35.29 -27.50 -24.23
C LYS A 105 -35.51 -28.01 -22.81
#